data_AF-A0A960M2I3-F1
#
_entry.id   AF-A0A960M2I3-F1
#
_cell.length_a   1.000
_cell.length_b   1.000
_cell.length_c   1.000
_cell.angle_alpha   90.00
_cell.angle_beta   90.00
_cell.angle_gamma   90.00
#
_symmetry.space_group_name_H-M   'P 1'
#
loop_
_entity.id
_entity.type
_entity.pdbx_description
1 polymer ?
#
loop_
_entity_poly.entity_id
_entity_poly.type
_entity_poly.pdbx_seq_one_letter_code
_entity_poly.pdbx_strand_id
1 'polypeptide(L)' 'MKEEGLIYYIQEVSELLKEYVKQAKIDADNPKKGEESFNNGYLMAYHEVIATMKNQAPIFHIDEKDIGLSDIDPERDLL' A
#
# COMPACT_ATOMS: atom_id res chain seq x y z
N MET A 1 8.49 -8.56 23.38
CA MET A 1 8.49 -7.10 23.64
C MET A 1 9.03 -6.25 22.49
N LYS A 2 10.32 -6.30 22.08
CA LYS A 2 10.79 -5.44 20.95
C LYS A 2 10.27 -5.86 19.58
N GLU A 3 10.18 -7.17 19.33
CA GLU A 3 9.66 -7.71 18.05
C GLU A 3 8.15 -7.49 17.89
N GLU A 4 7.36 -7.67 18.95
CA GLU A 4 5.91 -7.39 18.93
C GLU A 4 5.64 -5.91 18.60
N GLY A 5 6.38 -4.98 19.21
CA GLY A 5 6.24 -3.55 18.91
C GLY A 5 6.58 -3.21 17.46
N LEU A 6 7.55 -3.90 16.85
CA LEU A 6 7.89 -3.73 15.44
C LEU A 6 6.77 -4.22 14.53
N ILE A 7 6.19 -5.38 14.83
CA ILE A 7 5.07 -5.93 14.05
C ILE A 7 3.86 -4.99 14.13
N TYR A 8 3.49 -4.52 15.32
CA TYR A 8 2.40 -3.55 15.47
C TYR A 8 2.68 -2.24 14.73
N TYR A 9 3.92 -1.74 14.78
CA TYR A 9 4.30 -0.56 14.01
C TYR A 9 4.14 -0.78 12.50
N ILE A 10 4.58 -1.93 11.98
CA ILE A 10 4.45 -2.26 10.55
C ILE A 10 2.97 -2.41 10.16
N GLN A 11 2.16 -3.04 11.01
CA GLN A 11 0.71 -3.14 10.80
C GLN A 11 0.07 -1.75 10.70
N GLU A 12 0.31 -0.88 11.68
CA GLU A 12 -0.24 0.48 11.69
C GLU A 12 0.22 1.30 10.47
N VAL A 13 1.50 1.19 10.09
CA VAL A 13 2.01 1.85 8.87
C VAL A 13 1.32 1.29 7.62
N SER A 14 1.07 -0.01 7.56
CA SER A 14 0.41 -0.64 6.42
C SER A 14 -1.06 -0.23 6.32
N GLU A 15 -1.78 -0.13 7.45
CA GLU A 15 -3.14 0.42 7.49
C GLU A 15 -3.17 1.88 7.00
N LEU A 16 -2.24 2.72 7.47
CA LEU A 16 -2.15 4.11 7.03
C LEU A 16 -1.84 4.22 5.53
N LEU A 17 -0.94 3.37 5.02
CA LEU A 17 -0.66 3.30 3.59
C LEU A 17 -1.91 2.93 2.80
N LYS A 18 -2.72 1.96 3.26
CA LYS A 18 -3.98 1.59 2.61
C LYS A 18 -4.97 2.76 2.57
N GLU A 19 -5.06 3.57 3.61
CA GLU A 19 -5.88 4.79 3.60
C GLU A 19 -5.40 5.78 2.52
N TYR A 20 -4.08 6.00 2.43
CA TYR A 20 -3.51 6.88 1.42
C TYR A 20 -3.69 6.36 0.00
N VAL A 21 -3.50 5.06 -0.19
CA VAL A 21 -3.74 4.36 -1.45
C VAL A 21 -5.20 4.54 -1.89
N LYS A 22 -6.15 4.36 -0.96
CA LYS A 22 -7.58 4.55 -1.24
C LYS A 22 -7.87 5.98 -1.69
N GLN A 23 -7.29 6.98 -1.03
CA GLN A 23 -7.45 8.37 -1.43
C GLN A 23 -6.80 8.64 -2.80
N ALA A 24 -5.58 8.14 -3.03
CA ALA A 24 -4.90 8.28 -4.31
C ALA A 24 -5.71 7.66 -5.46
N LYS A 25 -6.38 6.53 -5.22
CA LYS A 25 -7.27 5.91 -6.20
C LYS A 25 -8.50 6.76 -6.49
N ILE A 26 -9.14 7.33 -5.45
CA ILE A 26 -10.27 8.26 -5.62
C ILE A 26 -9.86 9.46 -6.48
N ASP A 27 -8.67 10.02 -6.23
CA ASP A 27 -8.15 11.18 -6.95
C ASP A 27 -7.76 10.84 -8.39
N ALA A 28 -7.27 9.63 -8.64
CA ALA A 28 -6.95 9.11 -9.98
C ALA A 28 -8.20 8.77 -10.80
N ASP A 29 -9.23 8.22 -10.16
CA ASP A 29 -10.52 7.88 -10.78
C ASP A 29 -11.36 9.14 -11.07
N ASN A 30 -11.15 10.22 -10.29
CA ASN A 30 -11.89 11.49 -10.39
C ASN A 30 -10.95 12.71 -10.47
N PRO A 31 -10.07 12.78 -11.48
CA PRO A 31 -9.05 13.82 -11.53
C PRO A 31 -9.67 15.18 -11.85
N LYS A 32 -9.14 16.23 -11.21
CA LYS A 32 -9.41 17.60 -11.66
C LYS A 32 -8.66 17.84 -12.97
N LYS A 33 -9.20 18.76 -13.78
CA LYS A 33 -8.60 19.11 -15.08
C LYS A 33 -7.13 19.51 -14.92
N GLY A 34 -6.23 18.74 -15.53
CA GLY A 34 -4.78 18.97 -15.52
C GLY A 34 -4.02 18.21 -14.44
N GLU A 35 -4.69 17.45 -13.57
CA GLU A 35 -4.07 16.63 -12.52
C GLU A 35 -3.99 15.14 -12.89
N GLU A 36 -4.56 14.72 -14.03
CA GLU A 36 -4.70 13.31 -14.43
C GLU A 36 -3.37 12.54 -14.40
N SER A 37 -2.34 13.09 -15.04
CA SER A 37 -1.03 12.44 -15.12
C SER A 37 -0.33 12.38 -13.76
N PHE A 38 -0.53 13.38 -12.91
CA PHE A 38 0.07 13.41 -11.59
C PHE A 38 -0.61 12.39 -10.67
N ASN A 39 -1.95 12.36 -10.65
CA ASN A 39 -2.71 11.44 -9.80
C ASN A 39 -2.45 9.98 -10.19
N ASN A 40 -2.38 9.67 -11.49
CA ASN A 40 -2.00 8.34 -11.96
C ASN A 40 -0.57 7.97 -11.55
N GLY A 41 0.39 8.88 -11.71
CA GLY A 41 1.77 8.65 -11.28
C GLY A 41 1.89 8.46 -9.76
N TYR A 42 1.08 9.17 -8.98
CA TYR A 42 1.03 9.04 -7.53
C TYR A 42 0.42 7.71 -7.08
N LEU A 43 -0.65 7.26 -7.74
CA LEU A 43 -1.22 5.93 -7.52
C LEU A 43 -0.22 4.81 -7.88
N MET A 44 0.50 4.95 -8.99
CA MET A 44 1.56 4.01 -9.38
C MET A 44 2.72 3.97 -8.38
N ALA A 45 3.06 5.09 -7.74
CA ALA A 45 4.07 5.08 -6.69
C ALA A 45 3.63 4.22 -5.49
N TYR A 46 2.35 4.28 -5.10
CA TYR A 46 1.81 3.42 -4.06
C TYR A 46 1.74 1.95 -4.50
N HIS A 47 1.40 1.67 -5.76
CA HIS A 47 1.51 0.33 -6.34
C HIS A 47 2.88 -0.28 -6.06
N GLU A 48 3.96 0.43 -6.44
CA GLU A 48 5.32 -0.06 -6.27
C GLU A 48 5.69 -0.29 -4.79
N VAL A 49 5.25 0.59 -3.89
CA VAL A 49 5.50 0.43 -2.45
C VAL A 49 4.81 -0.82 -1.91
N ILE A 50 3.51 -1.00 -2.18
CA ILE A 50 2.74 -2.14 -1.67
C ILE A 50 3.25 -3.45 -2.29
N ALA A 51 3.48 -3.47 -3.61
CA ALA A 51 4.06 -4.63 -4.30
C ALA A 51 5.43 -5.00 -3.72
N THR A 52 6.29 -4.02 -3.46
CA THR A 52 7.60 -4.26 -2.84
C THR A 52 7.46 -4.85 -1.44
N MET A 53 6.58 -4.29 -0.60
CA MET A 53 6.36 -4.80 0.76
C MET A 53 5.86 -6.25 0.75
N LYS A 54 4.87 -6.57 -0.09
CA LYS A 54 4.35 -7.94 -0.25
C LYS A 54 5.42 -8.91 -0.79
N ASN A 55 6.20 -8.48 -1.78
CA ASN A 55 7.28 -9.30 -2.35
C ASN A 55 8.41 -9.57 -1.35
N GLN A 56 8.69 -8.65 -0.41
CA GLN A 56 9.71 -8.84 0.62
C GLN A 56 9.22 -9.68 1.81
N ALA A 57 7.94 -9.60 2.19
CA ALA A 57 7.37 -10.32 3.33
C ALA A 57 7.77 -11.82 3.40
N PRO A 58 7.64 -12.64 2.32
CA PRO A 58 8.03 -14.05 2.38
C PRO A 58 9.54 -14.27 2.53
N ILE A 59 10.39 -13.32 2.10
CA ILE A 59 11.86 -13.39 2.27
C ILE A 59 12.22 -13.32 3.75
N PHE A 60 11.45 -12.59 4.54
CA PHE A 60 11.60 -12.47 6.00
C PHE A 60 10.72 -13.46 6.78
N HIS A 61 10.08 -14.42 6.08
CA HIS A 61 9.13 -15.37 6.69
C HIS A 61 7.95 -14.68 7.42
N ILE A 62 7.51 -13.53 6.92
CA ILE A 62 6.37 -12.77 7.45
C ILE A 62 5.15 -13.11 6.61
N ASP A 63 4.05 -13.51 7.26
CA ASP A 63 2.74 -13.65 6.61
C ASP A 63 2.13 -12.26 6.40
N GLU A 64 1.59 -11.99 5.20
CA GLU A 64 0.96 -10.70 4.88
C GLU A 64 -0.16 -10.31 5.85
N LYS A 65 -0.85 -11.31 6.44
CA LYS A 65 -1.88 -11.06 7.45
C LYS A 65 -1.29 -10.43 8.71
N ASP A 66 -0.05 -10.79 9.05
CA ASP A 66 0.63 -10.35 10.27
C ASP A 66 1.13 -8.91 10.12
N ILE A 67 1.15 -8.36 8.90
CA ILE A 67 1.53 -6.97 8.61
C ILE A 67 0.40 -6.16 7.97
N GLY A 68 -0.83 -6.67 7.92
CA GLY A 68 -1.98 -5.91 7.44
C GLY A 68 -2.03 -5.71 5.92
N LEU A 69 -1.36 -6.57 5.12
CA LEU A 69 -1.31 -6.46 3.66
C LEU A 69 -2.11 -7.55 2.91
N SER A 70 -2.76 -8.46 3.63
CA SER A 70 -3.46 -9.61 3.02
C SER A 70 -4.75 -9.23 2.24
N ASP A 71 -5.31 -8.05 2.50
CA ASP A 71 -6.58 -7.56 1.95
C ASP A 71 -6.40 -6.62 0.73
N ILE A 72 -5.16 -6.28 0.39
CA ILE A 72 -4.83 -5.44 -0.76
C ILE A 72 -3.99 -6.22 -1.78
N ASP A 73 -4.38 -6.15 -3.03
CA ASP A 73 -3.67 -6.72 -4.18
C ASP A 73 -3.27 -5.57 -5.10
N PRO A 74 -1.97 -5.20 -5.18
CA PRO A 74 -1.54 -4.04 -5.96
C PRO A 74 -1.91 -4.15 -7.45
N GLU A 75 -1.82 -5.35 -8.03
CA GLU A 75 -2.08 -5.57 -9.46
C GLU A 75 -3.57 -5.44 -9.80
N ARG A 76 -4.45 -5.84 -8.87
CA ARG A 76 -5.90 -5.74 -9.06
C ARG A 76 -6.47 -4.39 -8.63
N ASP A 77 -5.96 -3.86 -7.54
CA ASP A 77 -6.58 -2.72 -6.86
C ASP A 77 -6.00 -1.39 -7.35
N LEU A 78 -4.75 -1.37 -7.87
CA LEU A 78 -4.00 -0.14 -8.16
C LEU A 78 -3.57 0.05 -9.62
N LEU A 79 -3.85 -0.91 -10.51
CA LEU A 79 -3.65 -0.82 -11.96
C LEU A 79 -4.98 -0.72 -12.73
#